data_AF-A0A3D0DG30-F1
#
_entry.id   AF-A0A3D0DG30-F1
#
_cell.length_a   1.000
_cell.length_b   1.000
_cell.length_c   1.000
_cell.angle_alpha   90.00
_cell.angle_beta   90.00
_cell.angle_gamma   90.00
#
_symmetry.space_group_name_H-M   'P 1'
#
loop_
_entity.id
_entity.type
_entity.pdbx_description
1 polymer ?
#
loop_
_entity_poly.entity_id
_entity_poly.type
_entity_poly.pdbx_seq_one_letter_code
_entity_poly.pdbx_strand_id
1 'polypeptide(L)'
;CKGLMVQTGKIRLDQILQQEGLVTEAQINEALLRQKMQGGKFGSQLLYHRYIDEAGLVKALCIQFGCDGVLLSNREIPDNIIKMVPSKLAITRQVLPFEYDPKTVTLKIACGNPQDTNILNELDFISQGKKIKLYVAAELSLETAINRYYLGRDADLNDKLLLEIPDLSPPVEAKASRPLPARVSSRKGILLVTDEEYSGSLIGSILERDGYEVTVSNSLDEASEIITGQSFQAVFIKKSVDEAYGSLIDKLRRSSPRTEIRLFESSASLLINDEAFSSVEELLKKNLNLFISLLSSKDNLPDNHSATVGHYVEKLCRKLGLPVRDRLPILTAAYMHDLAKYYYRESQDDYRQIIGSSQKLLESFEYSSQV
;
A
#
# COMPACT_ATOMS: atom_id res chain seq x y z
N CYS A 1 -8.17 43.13 -9.57
CA CYS A 1 -9.29 44.06 -9.34
C CYS A 1 -10.10 43.59 -8.13
N LYS A 2 -10.29 44.49 -7.14
CA LYS A 2 -11.28 44.47 -6.02
C LYS A 2 -11.47 43.12 -5.30
N GLY A 3 -11.03 42.97 -4.05
CA GLY A 3 -11.59 43.70 -2.93
C GLY A 3 -12.93 43.10 -2.53
N LEU A 4 -12.91 41.95 -1.86
CA LEU A 4 -14.05 41.39 -1.14
C LEU A 4 -13.57 41.06 0.27
N MET A 5 -14.04 41.87 1.22
CA MET A 5 -13.92 41.65 2.65
C MET A 5 -14.60 40.31 2.97
N VAL A 6 -13.84 39.30 3.36
CA VAL A 6 -14.40 38.03 3.83
C VAL A 6 -14.46 38.06 5.35
N GLN A 7 -15.68 37.87 5.84
CA GLN A 7 -16.00 37.71 7.25
C GLN A 7 -15.21 36.54 7.85
N THR A 8 -14.79 36.72 9.10
CA THR A 8 -13.94 35.84 9.92
C THR A 8 -14.66 34.53 10.28
N GLY A 9 -14.84 33.66 9.31
CA GLY A 9 -15.15 32.24 9.47
C GLY A 9 -14.17 31.46 8.60
N LYS A 10 -13.52 30.44 9.14
CA LYS A 10 -12.56 29.59 8.41
C LYS A 10 -13.27 29.00 7.18
N ILE A 11 -13.04 29.59 6.00
CA ILE A 11 -13.72 29.17 4.77
C ILE A 11 -13.32 27.72 4.50
N ARG A 12 -14.33 26.88 4.28
CA ARG A 12 -14.10 25.46 4.06
C ARG A 12 -13.72 25.22 2.60
N LEU A 13 -12.80 24.28 2.37
CA LEU A 13 -12.26 23.98 1.04
C LEU A 13 -13.35 23.47 0.08
N ASP A 14 -14.31 22.70 0.58
CA ASP A 14 -15.49 22.21 -0.15
C ASP A 14 -16.30 23.36 -0.78
N GLN A 15 -16.57 24.42 0.00
CA GLN A 15 -17.31 25.60 -0.46
C GLN A 15 -16.53 26.39 -1.52
N ILE A 16 -15.21 26.56 -1.33
CA ILE A 16 -14.36 27.26 -2.30
C ILE A 16 -14.35 26.52 -3.64
N LEU A 17 -14.19 25.19 -3.60
CA LEU A 17 -14.15 24.35 -4.80
C LEU A 17 -15.49 24.37 -5.56
N GLN A 18 -16.60 24.38 -4.83
CA GLN A 18 -17.93 24.48 -5.42
C GLN A 18 -18.20 25.87 -6.01
N GLN A 19 -17.79 26.94 -5.30
CA GLN A 19 -17.94 28.33 -5.77
C GLN A 19 -17.11 28.64 -7.02
N GLU A 20 -15.90 28.08 -7.12
CA GLU A 20 -15.05 28.21 -8.30
C GLU A 20 -15.49 27.30 -9.46
N GLY A 21 -16.52 26.46 -9.26
CA GLY A 21 -17.03 25.53 -10.27
C GLY A 21 -16.04 24.40 -10.64
N LEU A 22 -15.06 24.13 -9.78
CA LEU A 22 -14.02 23.14 -10.01
C LEU A 22 -14.50 21.71 -9.72
N VAL A 23 -15.47 21.56 -8.82
CA VAL A 23 -16.00 20.26 -8.38
C VAL A 23 -17.52 20.36 -8.16
N THR A 24 -18.25 19.32 -8.53
CA THR A 24 -19.70 19.21 -8.28
C THR A 24 -20.02 18.73 -6.86
N GLU A 25 -21.21 19.01 -6.37
CA GLU A 25 -21.65 18.56 -5.03
C GLU A 25 -21.63 17.02 -4.90
N ALA A 26 -21.96 16.31 -5.97
CA ALA A 26 -21.87 14.85 -6.02
C ALA A 26 -20.42 14.36 -5.80
N GLN A 27 -19.45 14.95 -6.51
CA GLN A 27 -18.03 14.64 -6.38
C GLN A 27 -17.47 15.01 -5.00
N ILE A 28 -17.93 16.11 -4.40
CA ILE A 28 -17.57 16.49 -3.02
C ILE A 28 -18.05 15.43 -2.03
N ASN A 29 -19.32 15.03 -2.12
CA ASN A 29 -19.90 14.02 -1.22
C ASN A 29 -19.18 12.67 -1.38
N GLU A 30 -18.86 12.28 -2.61
CA GLU A 30 -18.13 11.06 -2.87
C GLU A 30 -16.69 11.11 -2.32
N ALA A 31 -15.97 12.21 -2.52
CA ALA A 31 -14.63 12.38 -1.98
C ALA A 31 -14.61 12.42 -0.45
N LEU A 32 -15.64 12.99 0.21
CA LEU A 32 -15.80 12.95 1.66
C LEU A 32 -16.11 11.54 2.18
N LEU A 33 -16.96 10.77 1.48
CA LEU A 33 -17.22 9.36 1.81
C LEU A 33 -15.93 8.55 1.72
N ARG A 34 -15.16 8.73 0.64
CA ARG A 34 -13.87 8.07 0.44
C ARG A 34 -12.85 8.50 1.48
N GLN A 35 -12.80 9.78 1.86
CA GLN A 35 -11.96 10.27 2.95
C GLN A 35 -12.29 9.56 4.28
N LYS A 36 -13.57 9.33 4.59
CA LYS A 36 -13.97 8.59 5.79
C LYS A 36 -13.54 7.13 5.74
N MET A 37 -13.57 6.49 4.57
CA MET A 37 -13.22 5.08 4.41
C MET A 37 -11.71 4.82 4.32
N GLN A 38 -10.98 5.69 3.62
CA GLN A 38 -9.57 5.49 3.26
C GLN A 38 -8.62 6.39 4.06
N GLY A 39 -9.15 7.43 4.73
CA GLY A 39 -8.36 8.44 5.40
C GLY A 39 -7.76 9.48 4.43
N GLY A 40 -6.77 10.22 4.93
CA GLY A 40 -6.11 11.32 4.20
C GLY A 40 -6.93 12.61 4.18
N LYS A 41 -6.43 13.64 3.47
CA LYS A 41 -7.15 14.91 3.30
C LYS A 41 -8.14 14.82 2.14
N PHE A 42 -9.25 15.54 2.30
CA PHE A 42 -10.29 15.70 1.28
C PHE A 42 -9.73 16.11 -0.10
N GLY A 43 -8.82 17.09 -0.15
CA GLY A 43 -8.19 17.52 -1.40
C GLY A 43 -7.39 16.42 -2.09
N SER A 44 -6.73 15.55 -1.31
CA SER A 44 -5.96 14.41 -1.84
C SER A 44 -6.87 13.38 -2.50
N GLN A 45 -8.07 13.15 -1.95
CA GLN A 45 -9.07 12.24 -2.54
C GLN A 45 -9.62 12.78 -3.87
N LEU A 46 -9.85 14.08 -3.96
CA LEU A 46 -10.29 14.72 -5.21
C LEU A 46 -9.24 14.61 -6.32
N LEU A 47 -7.97 14.84 -5.97
CA LEU A 47 -6.86 14.74 -6.92
C LEU A 47 -6.63 13.29 -7.36
N TYR A 48 -6.71 12.34 -6.42
CA TYR A 48 -6.53 10.92 -6.68
C TYR A 48 -7.58 10.35 -7.66
N HIS A 49 -8.85 10.78 -7.53
CA HIS A 49 -9.93 10.35 -8.43
C HIS A 49 -10.06 11.20 -9.69
N ARG A 50 -9.11 12.09 -9.96
CA ARG A 50 -9.11 13.00 -11.12
C ARG A 50 -10.37 13.86 -11.22
N TYR A 51 -11.02 14.15 -10.09
CA TYR A 51 -12.15 15.08 -10.02
C TYR A 51 -11.68 16.54 -10.11
N ILE A 52 -10.42 16.77 -9.74
CA ILE A 52 -9.75 18.05 -9.90
C ILE A 52 -8.31 17.82 -10.34
N ASP A 53 -7.73 18.79 -11.03
CA ASP A 53 -6.32 18.86 -11.34
C ASP A 53 -5.52 19.50 -10.18
N GLU A 54 -4.20 19.31 -10.17
CA GLU A 54 -3.33 19.89 -9.12
C GLU A 54 -3.41 21.41 -9.14
N ALA A 55 -3.50 22.01 -10.33
CA ALA A 55 -3.62 23.45 -10.52
C ALA A 55 -4.90 24.02 -9.89
N GLY A 56 -6.05 23.41 -10.13
CA GLY A 56 -7.33 23.79 -9.52
C GLY A 56 -7.31 23.63 -8.00
N LEU A 57 -6.75 22.52 -7.50
CA LEU A 57 -6.67 22.27 -6.06
C LEU A 57 -5.76 23.29 -5.35
N VAL A 58 -4.58 23.57 -5.91
CA VAL A 58 -3.65 24.56 -5.34
C VAL A 58 -4.27 25.95 -5.37
N LYS A 59 -4.98 26.33 -6.45
CA LYS A 59 -5.70 27.61 -6.52
C LYS A 59 -6.71 27.76 -5.39
N ALA A 60 -7.51 26.72 -5.13
CA ALA A 60 -8.49 26.71 -4.04
C ALA A 60 -7.82 26.81 -2.65
N LEU A 61 -6.70 26.10 -2.46
CA LEU A 61 -5.91 26.18 -1.23
C LEU A 61 -5.30 27.57 -1.00
N CYS A 62 -4.87 28.26 -2.06
CA CYS A 62 -4.36 29.64 -1.98
C CYS A 62 -5.45 30.60 -1.46
N ILE A 63 -6.68 30.45 -1.98
CA ILE A 63 -7.85 31.22 -1.52
C ILE A 63 -8.15 30.90 -0.06
N GLN A 64 -8.11 29.62 0.31
CA GLN A 64 -8.42 29.15 1.66
C GLN A 64 -7.45 29.71 2.72
N PHE A 65 -6.15 29.68 2.43
CA PHE A 65 -5.11 30.07 3.38
C PHE A 65 -4.62 31.52 3.23
N GLY A 66 -4.96 32.19 2.12
CA GLY A 66 -4.50 33.55 1.82
C GLY A 66 -3.00 33.63 1.54
N CYS A 67 -2.43 32.63 0.86
CA CYS A 67 -0.99 32.51 0.62
C CYS A 67 -0.68 32.09 -0.83
N ASP A 68 0.59 32.16 -1.20
CA ASP A 68 1.05 31.72 -2.52
C ASP A 68 1.09 30.19 -2.62
N GLY A 69 0.78 29.64 -3.79
CA GLY A 69 0.80 28.20 -4.07
C GLY A 69 1.93 27.77 -4.99
N VAL A 70 2.26 26.48 -4.98
CA VAL A 70 3.25 25.89 -5.87
C VAL A 70 2.79 24.52 -6.39
N LEU A 71 3.05 24.27 -7.67
CA LEU A 71 2.85 22.96 -8.32
C LEU A 71 4.16 22.18 -8.28
N LEU A 72 4.11 20.97 -7.74
CA LEU A 72 5.31 20.15 -7.52
C LEU A 72 5.49 19.08 -8.60
N SER A 73 4.42 18.63 -9.23
CA SER A 73 4.46 17.50 -10.17
C SER A 73 5.33 17.74 -11.40
N ASN A 74 5.47 19.00 -11.83
CA ASN A 74 6.22 19.36 -13.06
C ASN A 74 7.54 20.07 -12.77
N ARG A 75 8.06 19.99 -11.53
CA ARG A 75 9.21 20.77 -11.10
C ARG A 75 10.40 19.90 -10.71
N GLU A 76 11.51 20.09 -11.42
CA GLU A 76 12.80 19.55 -11.01
C GLU A 76 13.43 20.47 -9.97
N ILE A 77 13.77 19.90 -8.82
CA ILE A 77 14.37 20.63 -7.70
C ILE A 77 15.84 20.22 -7.61
N PRO A 78 16.79 21.17 -7.70
CA PRO A 78 18.21 20.91 -7.53
C PRO A 78 18.57 20.32 -6.15
N ASP A 79 19.47 19.33 -6.13
CA ASP A 79 19.94 18.65 -4.91
C ASP A 79 20.51 19.60 -3.84
N ASN A 80 21.14 20.68 -4.24
CA ASN A 80 21.68 21.69 -3.32
C ASN A 80 20.58 22.40 -2.53
N ILE A 81 19.36 22.52 -3.09
CA ILE A 81 18.19 23.09 -2.42
C ILE A 81 17.54 22.04 -1.50
N ILE A 82 17.41 20.80 -1.96
CA ILE A 82 16.84 19.69 -1.16
C ILE A 82 17.63 19.49 0.13
N LYS A 83 18.97 19.54 0.04
CA LYS A 83 19.87 19.40 1.21
C LYS A 83 19.76 20.55 2.22
N MET A 84 19.11 21.67 1.90
CA MET A 84 18.92 22.77 2.85
C MET A 84 17.93 22.43 3.96
N VAL A 85 17.03 21.47 3.73
CA VAL A 85 16.11 20.96 4.75
C VAL A 85 16.45 19.49 5.05
N PRO A 86 16.72 19.13 6.32
CA PRO A 86 16.99 17.75 6.70
C PRO A 86 15.81 16.82 6.40
N SER A 87 16.09 15.62 5.89
CA SER A 87 15.08 14.61 5.54
C SER A 87 14.09 14.32 6.68
N LYS A 88 14.58 14.21 7.91
CA LYS A 88 13.75 13.97 9.10
C LYS A 88 12.68 15.05 9.29
N LEU A 89 13.05 16.32 9.06
CA LEU A 89 12.10 17.43 9.17
C LEU A 89 11.14 17.45 7.98
N ALA A 90 11.65 17.27 6.77
CA ALA A 90 10.86 17.21 5.55
C ALA A 90 9.73 16.17 5.64
N ILE A 91 10.05 14.97 6.13
CA ILE A 91 9.09 13.87 6.29
C ILE A 91 8.12 14.16 7.44
N THR A 92 8.62 14.54 8.62
CA THR A 92 7.78 14.70 9.83
C THR A 92 6.81 15.87 9.70
N ARG A 93 7.26 16.99 9.12
CA ARG A 93 6.46 18.21 8.96
C ARG A 93 5.78 18.32 7.60
N GLN A 94 5.98 17.34 6.71
CA GLN A 94 5.52 17.38 5.32
C GLN A 94 5.88 18.71 4.66
N VAL A 95 7.18 18.98 4.54
CA VAL A 95 7.72 20.20 3.93
C VAL A 95 8.80 19.86 2.91
N LEU A 96 8.86 20.63 1.83
CA LEU A 96 9.82 20.42 0.75
C LEU A 96 10.40 21.77 0.29
N PRO A 97 11.71 22.02 0.44
CA PRO A 97 12.33 23.19 -0.17
C PRO A 97 12.36 23.02 -1.69
N PHE A 98 11.97 24.06 -2.42
CA PHE A 98 11.90 23.97 -3.89
C PHE A 98 12.71 25.05 -4.61
N GLU A 99 13.04 26.16 -3.93
CA GLU A 99 13.78 27.25 -4.54
C GLU A 99 14.50 28.09 -3.46
N TYR A 100 15.68 28.59 -3.80
CA TYR A 100 16.46 29.49 -2.95
C TYR A 100 16.86 30.73 -3.76
N ASP A 101 16.52 31.91 -3.26
CA ASP A 101 16.95 33.19 -3.84
C ASP A 101 18.19 33.72 -3.10
N PRO A 102 19.38 33.70 -3.73
CA PRO A 102 20.61 34.17 -3.11
C PRO A 102 20.65 35.70 -2.94
N LYS A 103 19.87 36.47 -3.71
CA LYS A 103 19.86 37.94 -3.62
C LYS A 103 19.13 38.44 -2.39
N THR A 104 18.01 37.79 -2.06
CA THR A 104 17.18 38.13 -0.90
C THR A 104 17.40 37.20 0.28
N VAL A 105 18.31 36.23 0.15
CA VAL A 105 18.60 35.17 1.14
C VAL A 105 17.30 34.50 1.60
N THR A 106 16.44 34.17 0.64
CA THR A 106 15.09 33.65 0.91
C THR A 106 14.95 32.21 0.44
N LEU A 107 14.61 31.31 1.36
CA LEU A 107 14.30 29.91 1.09
C LEU A 107 12.79 29.73 0.93
N LYS A 108 12.36 29.27 -0.24
CA LYS A 108 10.95 28.99 -0.54
C LYS A 108 10.67 27.51 -0.29
N ILE A 109 9.65 27.25 0.51
CA ILE A 109 9.33 25.91 1.01
C ILE A 109 7.86 25.62 0.75
N ALA A 110 7.58 24.47 0.15
CA ALA A 110 6.25 23.94 -0.04
C ALA A 110 5.78 23.21 1.23
N CYS A 111 4.55 23.44 1.66
CA CYS A 111 3.95 22.77 2.80
C CYS A 111 2.45 22.50 2.57
N GLY A 112 1.91 21.50 3.28
CA GLY A 112 0.48 21.17 3.21
C GLY A 112 -0.42 22.11 4.03
N ASN A 113 0.13 22.79 5.05
CA ASN A 113 -0.60 23.77 5.85
C ASN A 113 0.33 24.95 6.24
N PRO A 114 0.24 26.09 5.55
CA PRO A 114 1.12 27.25 5.79
C PRO A 114 0.76 28.05 7.05
N GLN A 115 -0.40 27.80 7.68
CA GLN A 115 -0.82 28.48 8.90
C GLN A 115 -0.28 27.82 10.18
N ASP A 116 0.40 26.67 10.08
CA ASP A 116 0.99 26.01 11.25
C ASP A 116 2.26 26.76 11.69
N THR A 117 2.14 27.50 12.79
CA THR A 117 3.23 28.29 13.37
C THR A 117 4.40 27.43 13.87
N ASN A 118 4.16 26.16 14.18
CA ASN A 118 5.23 25.26 14.62
C ASN A 118 6.19 24.92 13.48
N ILE A 119 5.68 24.78 12.26
CA ILE A 119 6.48 24.51 11.06
C ILE A 119 7.42 25.68 10.80
N LEU A 120 6.92 26.92 10.91
CA LEU A 120 7.74 28.12 10.75
C LEU A 120 8.89 28.18 11.76
N ASN A 121 8.61 27.96 13.04
CA ASN A 121 9.61 28.04 14.11
C ASN A 121 10.73 26.99 13.94
N GLU A 122 10.37 25.75 13.59
CA GLU A 122 11.36 24.69 13.37
C GLU A 122 12.21 24.93 12.12
N LEU A 123 11.59 25.43 11.05
CA LEU A 123 12.31 25.79 9.83
C LEU A 123 13.26 26.96 10.08
N ASP A 124 12.87 27.96 10.88
CA ASP A 124 13.69 29.14 11.19
C ASP A 124 14.96 28.75 11.96
N PHE A 125 14.82 27.84 12.92
CA PHE A 125 15.95 27.30 13.68
C PHE A 125 16.99 26.61 12.76
N ILE A 126 16.53 25.86 11.76
CA ILE A 126 17.40 25.08 10.86
C ILE A 126 17.93 25.95 9.71
N SER A 127 17.24 27.01 9.34
CA SER A 127 17.58 27.83 8.17
C SER A 127 18.79 28.74 8.38
N GLN A 128 19.39 28.79 9.58
CA GLN A 128 20.64 29.51 9.89
C GLN A 128 20.60 30.98 9.43
N GLY A 129 19.50 31.69 9.70
CA GLY A 129 19.35 33.12 9.37
C GLY A 129 18.84 33.44 7.96
N LYS A 130 18.42 32.44 7.17
CA LYS A 130 17.72 32.68 5.89
C LYS A 130 16.25 33.03 6.14
N LYS A 131 15.69 33.92 5.33
CA LYS A 131 14.25 34.23 5.36
C LYS A 131 13.46 33.05 4.78
N ILE A 132 12.45 32.57 5.49
CA ILE A 132 11.61 31.48 5.01
C ILE A 132 10.32 32.05 4.43
N LYS A 133 9.95 31.59 3.24
CA LYS A 133 8.64 31.86 2.65
C LYS A 133 7.91 30.54 2.37
N LEU A 134 6.77 30.35 3.01
CA LEU A 134 5.93 29.17 2.83
C LEU A 134 5.00 29.33 1.63
N TYR A 135 4.86 28.25 0.88
CA TYR A 135 3.94 28.09 -0.23
C TYR A 135 3.06 26.88 0.02
N VAL A 136 1.77 26.97 -0.29
CA VAL A 136 0.88 25.82 -0.19
C VAL A 136 1.03 24.89 -1.41
N ALA A 137 1.08 23.59 -1.16
CA ALA A 137 1.09 22.57 -2.21
C ALA A 137 0.02 21.51 -1.93
N ALA A 138 -0.43 20.82 -2.97
CA ALA A 138 -1.29 19.66 -2.83
C ALA A 138 -0.56 18.57 -2.03
N GLU A 139 -1.23 18.00 -1.02
CA GLU A 139 -0.60 17.03 -0.11
C GLU A 139 -0.09 15.79 -0.84
N LEU A 140 -0.87 15.25 -1.78
CA LEU A 140 -0.46 14.07 -2.57
C LEU A 140 0.80 14.36 -3.42
N SER A 141 0.87 15.54 -4.05
CA SER A 141 2.02 15.99 -4.83
C SER A 141 3.25 16.27 -3.93
N LEU A 142 3.01 16.76 -2.72
CA LEU A 142 4.05 17.00 -1.73
C LEU A 142 4.63 15.68 -1.20
N GLU A 143 3.79 14.72 -0.86
CA GLU A 143 4.21 13.41 -0.37
C GLU A 143 5.01 12.64 -1.43
N THR A 144 4.55 12.66 -2.69
CA THR A 144 5.26 12.03 -3.81
C THR A 144 6.61 12.68 -4.07
N ALA A 145 6.69 14.02 -4.05
CA ALA A 145 7.95 14.72 -4.19
C ALA A 145 8.93 14.46 -3.02
N ILE A 146 8.44 14.40 -1.77
CA ILE A 146 9.28 14.03 -0.61
C ILE A 146 9.80 12.59 -0.75
N ASN A 147 8.96 11.65 -1.18
CA ASN A 147 9.36 10.26 -1.40
C ASN A 147 10.43 10.14 -2.49
N ARG A 148 10.28 10.92 -3.58
CA ARG A 148 11.24 10.97 -4.68
C ARG A 148 12.60 11.50 -4.21
N TYR A 149 12.63 12.67 -3.60
CA TYR A 149 13.88 13.38 -3.32
C TYR A 149 14.58 12.96 -2.02
N TYR A 150 13.86 12.52 -0.98
CA TYR A 150 14.46 12.14 0.30
C TYR A 150 14.53 10.63 0.55
N LEU A 151 13.65 9.83 -0.08
CA LEU A 151 13.59 8.39 0.13
C LEU A 151 14.04 7.57 -1.09
N GLY A 152 14.37 8.23 -2.21
CA GLY A 152 14.86 7.57 -3.42
C GLY A 152 13.86 6.58 -4.01
N ARG A 153 12.56 6.78 -3.77
CA ARG A 153 11.49 5.98 -4.36
C ARG A 153 10.89 6.77 -5.50
N ASP A 154 11.16 6.35 -6.73
CA ASP A 154 10.44 6.85 -7.91
C ASP A 154 9.02 6.26 -7.87
N ALA A 155 8.12 6.96 -7.18
CA ALA A 155 6.69 6.72 -7.29
C ALA A 155 6.15 7.77 -8.26
N ASP A 156 6.02 7.41 -9.54
CA ASP A 156 5.32 8.25 -10.49
C ASP A 156 3.90 8.50 -9.97
N LEU A 157 3.45 9.75 -10.02
CA LEU A 157 2.08 10.13 -9.62
C LEU A 157 1.04 9.27 -10.34
N ASN A 158 1.33 8.89 -11.59
CA ASN A 158 0.50 7.98 -12.39
C ASN A 158 0.41 6.57 -11.80
N ASP A 159 1.49 6.04 -11.23
CA ASP A 159 1.49 4.70 -10.63
C ASP A 159 0.70 4.64 -9.33
N LYS A 160 0.69 5.73 -8.53
CA LYS A 160 -0.23 5.84 -7.39
C LYS A 160 -1.69 6.04 -7.83
N LEU A 161 -1.95 6.68 -8.97
CA LEU A 161 -3.29 6.91 -9.52
C LEU A 161 -3.91 5.65 -10.18
N LEU A 162 -3.10 4.61 -10.45
CA LEU A 162 -3.47 3.39 -11.17
C LEU A 162 -3.72 2.17 -10.27
N LEU A 163 -4.34 2.36 -9.09
CA LEU A 163 -5.13 1.26 -8.54
C LEU A 163 -6.42 1.19 -9.33
N GLU A 164 -6.42 0.39 -10.40
CA GLU A 164 -7.64 -0.07 -11.05
C GLU A 164 -8.54 -0.74 -10.00
N ILE A 165 -9.56 -0.01 -9.56
CA ILE A 165 -10.75 -0.64 -9.02
C ILE A 165 -11.44 -1.29 -10.23
N PRO A 166 -11.87 -2.56 -10.17
CA PRO A 166 -12.69 -3.14 -11.22
C PRO A 166 -13.88 -2.23 -11.49
N ASP A 167 -13.99 -1.77 -12.73
CA ASP A 167 -15.12 -0.96 -13.17
C ASP A 167 -16.41 -1.78 -13.01
N LEU A 168 -17.27 -1.39 -12.06
CA LEU A 168 -18.62 -1.96 -11.90
C LEU A 168 -19.66 -1.22 -12.76
N SER A 169 -19.23 -0.36 -13.68
CA SER A 169 -20.12 0.23 -14.69
C SER A 169 -20.41 -0.80 -15.79
N PRO A 170 -21.67 -0.91 -16.27
CA PRO A 170 -21.96 -1.76 -17.41
C PRO A 170 -21.24 -1.27 -18.68
N PRO A 171 -20.84 -2.19 -19.58
CA PRO A 171 -19.90 -1.89 -20.66
C PRO A 171 -20.52 -0.94 -21.68
N VAL A 172 -19.85 0.20 -21.89
CA VAL A 172 -20.05 1.04 -23.08
C VAL A 172 -18.96 0.67 -24.08
N GLU A 173 -19.37 0.12 -25.22
CA GLU A 173 -18.49 -0.22 -26.34
C GLU A 173 -17.83 1.02 -26.96
N ALA A 174 -16.50 1.01 -27.12
CA ALA A 174 -15.85 1.80 -28.17
C ALA A 174 -14.42 1.28 -28.53
N LYS A 175 -14.38 0.58 -29.67
CA LYS A 175 -13.43 0.64 -30.81
C LYS A 175 -11.90 0.60 -30.59
N ALA A 176 -11.33 -0.40 -31.27
CA ALA A 176 -9.93 -0.75 -31.50
C ALA A 176 -8.96 0.36 -31.96
N SER A 177 -7.70 0.23 -31.54
CA SER A 177 -6.52 0.76 -32.25
C SER A 177 -5.33 -0.22 -32.23
N ARG A 178 -4.49 -0.10 -33.28
CA ARG A 178 -3.55 -1.03 -33.94
C ARG A 178 -2.43 -1.69 -33.11
N PRO A 179 -1.81 -2.79 -33.63
CA PRO A 179 -0.68 -3.47 -32.99
C PRO A 179 0.69 -2.86 -33.33
N LEU A 180 1.59 -2.83 -32.34
CA LEU A 180 3.03 -2.53 -32.46
C LEU A 180 3.83 -3.78 -32.91
N PRO A 181 5.00 -3.63 -33.54
CA PRO A 181 5.72 -4.73 -34.18
C PRO A 181 6.36 -5.68 -33.18
N ALA A 182 6.29 -6.97 -33.49
CA ALA A 182 6.83 -8.08 -32.71
C ALA A 182 8.37 -8.02 -32.64
N ARG A 183 8.91 -7.93 -31.43
CA ARG A 183 10.33 -8.19 -31.13
C ARG A 183 10.50 -9.71 -31.01
N VAL A 184 11.36 -10.27 -31.86
CA VAL A 184 11.88 -11.64 -31.73
C VAL A 184 12.61 -11.73 -30.39
N SER A 185 12.11 -12.53 -29.44
CA SER A 185 12.84 -12.90 -28.23
C SER A 185 13.13 -14.39 -28.25
N SER A 186 14.38 -14.74 -28.01
CA SER A 186 14.84 -16.08 -27.65
C SER A 186 13.97 -16.61 -26.50
N ARG A 187 13.23 -17.71 -26.72
CA ARG A 187 12.41 -18.32 -25.67
C ARG A 187 13.30 -18.67 -24.48
N LYS A 188 12.86 -18.23 -23.30
CA LYS A 188 13.57 -18.41 -22.03
C LYS A 188 13.11 -19.75 -21.43
N GLY A 189 14.02 -20.71 -21.30
CA GLY A 189 13.71 -22.05 -20.78
C GLY A 189 13.58 -22.07 -19.25
N ILE A 190 12.52 -22.69 -18.72
CA ILE A 190 12.23 -22.90 -17.30
C ILE A 190 12.09 -24.41 -17.02
N LEU A 191 12.69 -24.90 -15.95
CA LEU A 191 12.48 -26.26 -15.45
C LEU A 191 11.66 -26.22 -14.15
N LEU A 192 10.56 -26.97 -14.09
CA LEU A 192 9.71 -27.13 -12.91
C LEU A 192 9.82 -28.56 -12.38
N VAL A 193 10.35 -28.72 -11.18
CA VAL A 193 10.47 -30.00 -10.49
C VAL A 193 9.39 -30.08 -9.42
N THR A 194 8.40 -30.95 -9.61
CA THR A 194 7.22 -31.09 -8.74
C THR A 194 6.73 -32.53 -8.73
N ASP A 195 6.29 -33.02 -7.57
CA ASP A 195 5.68 -34.34 -7.38
C ASP A 195 4.17 -34.35 -7.74
N GLU A 196 3.60 -33.17 -8.00
CA GLU A 196 2.21 -32.98 -8.36
C GLU A 196 2.05 -32.78 -9.88
N GLU A 197 1.61 -33.83 -10.58
CA GLU A 197 1.45 -33.84 -12.03
C GLU A 197 0.41 -32.81 -12.53
N TYR A 198 -0.73 -32.71 -11.85
CA TYR A 198 -1.81 -31.78 -12.22
C TYR A 198 -1.42 -30.32 -12.05
N SER A 199 -0.83 -29.96 -10.91
CA SER A 199 -0.43 -28.58 -10.64
C SER A 199 0.79 -28.16 -11.48
N GLY A 200 1.70 -29.10 -11.75
CA GLY A 200 2.83 -28.90 -12.67
C GLY A 200 2.38 -28.54 -14.09
N SER A 201 1.41 -29.28 -14.63
CA SER A 201 0.84 -29.01 -15.96
C SER A 201 0.14 -27.65 -16.04
N LEU A 202 -0.62 -27.27 -15.01
CA LEU A 202 -1.27 -25.96 -14.93
C LEU A 202 -0.27 -24.81 -14.86
N ILE A 203 0.76 -24.91 -14.01
CA ILE A 203 1.82 -23.89 -13.90
C ILE A 203 2.60 -23.80 -15.21
N GLY A 204 2.90 -24.93 -15.84
CA GLY A 204 3.53 -24.99 -17.16
C GLY A 204 2.74 -24.22 -18.21
N SER A 205 1.43 -24.51 -18.31
CA SER A 205 0.53 -23.83 -19.26
C SER A 205 0.47 -22.31 -19.06
N ILE A 206 0.53 -21.84 -17.82
CA ILE A 206 0.53 -20.41 -17.50
C ILE A 206 1.84 -19.76 -17.95
N LEU A 207 2.98 -20.37 -17.62
CA LEU A 207 4.30 -19.85 -17.98
C LEU A 207 4.54 -19.90 -19.50
N GLU A 208 4.05 -20.93 -20.19
CA GLU A 208 4.08 -21.01 -21.66
C GLU A 208 3.27 -19.89 -22.32
N ARG A 209 2.10 -19.56 -21.75
CA ARG A 209 1.29 -18.43 -22.21
C ARG A 209 2.03 -17.09 -22.09
N ASP A 210 2.89 -16.96 -21.08
CA ASP A 210 3.72 -15.78 -20.84
C ASP A 210 5.02 -15.79 -21.70
N GLY A 211 5.19 -16.78 -22.58
CA GLY A 211 6.26 -16.84 -23.58
C GLY A 211 7.52 -17.59 -23.14
N TYR A 212 7.45 -18.35 -22.05
CA TYR A 212 8.53 -19.23 -21.59
C TYR A 212 8.42 -20.63 -22.23
N GLU A 213 9.54 -21.34 -22.32
CA GLU A 213 9.56 -22.76 -22.70
C GLU A 213 9.73 -23.58 -21.42
N VAL A 214 8.72 -24.38 -21.05
CA VAL A 214 8.67 -25.03 -19.73
C VAL A 214 8.87 -26.53 -19.86
N THR A 215 9.80 -27.06 -19.08
CA THR A 215 9.99 -28.51 -18.90
C THR A 215 9.52 -28.88 -17.49
N VAL A 216 8.63 -29.86 -17.36
CA VAL A 216 8.17 -30.37 -16.05
C VAL A 216 8.83 -31.72 -15.78
N SER A 217 9.31 -31.92 -14.55
CA SER A 217 9.94 -33.16 -14.09
C SER A 217 9.30 -33.61 -12.78
N ASN A 218 9.02 -34.91 -12.67
CA ASN A 218 8.32 -35.47 -11.51
C ASN A 218 9.28 -36.03 -10.44
N SER A 219 10.59 -36.07 -10.74
CA SER A 219 11.63 -36.52 -9.82
C SER A 219 12.90 -35.67 -9.92
N LEU A 220 13.77 -35.75 -8.91
CA LEU A 220 15.09 -35.10 -8.93
C LEU A 220 16.08 -35.80 -9.87
N ASP A 221 15.93 -37.11 -10.07
CA ASP A 221 16.81 -37.89 -10.95
C ASP A 221 16.56 -37.53 -12.41
N GLU A 222 15.30 -37.49 -12.83
CA GLU A 222 14.88 -37.03 -14.16
C GLU A 222 15.32 -35.58 -14.39
N ALA A 223 15.13 -34.70 -13.39
CA ALA A 223 15.58 -33.31 -13.46
C ALA A 223 17.12 -33.23 -13.63
N SER A 224 17.89 -34.09 -12.96
CA SER A 224 19.35 -34.15 -13.09
C SER A 224 19.80 -34.54 -14.50
N GLU A 225 19.10 -35.45 -15.15
CA GLU A 225 19.38 -35.85 -16.53
C GLU A 225 19.07 -34.71 -17.51
N ILE A 226 17.91 -34.06 -17.35
CA ILE A 226 17.47 -32.94 -18.21
C ILE A 226 18.45 -31.76 -18.15
N ILE A 227 18.92 -31.40 -16.95
CA ILE A 227 19.89 -30.30 -16.74
C ILE A 227 21.25 -30.61 -17.38
N THR A 228 21.57 -31.89 -17.59
CA THR A 228 22.83 -32.27 -18.27
C THR A 228 22.75 -32.05 -19.78
N GLY A 229 21.54 -32.13 -20.38
CA GLY A 229 21.31 -31.96 -21.82
C GLY A 229 20.83 -30.57 -22.24
N GLN A 230 20.28 -29.78 -21.31
CA GLN A 230 19.66 -28.47 -21.60
C GLN A 230 20.02 -27.42 -20.54
N SER A 231 20.17 -26.17 -20.97
CA SER A 231 20.39 -25.03 -20.07
C SER A 231 19.09 -24.28 -19.81
N PHE A 232 18.80 -24.01 -18.54
CA PHE A 232 17.61 -23.27 -18.11
C PHE A 232 17.97 -21.91 -17.54
N GLN A 233 17.10 -20.91 -17.74
CA GLN A 233 17.24 -19.61 -17.10
C GLN A 233 16.85 -19.71 -15.62
N ALA A 234 15.77 -20.43 -15.32
CA ALA A 234 15.27 -20.62 -13.97
C ALA A 234 14.85 -22.07 -13.73
N VAL A 235 15.12 -22.57 -12.52
CA VAL A 235 14.72 -23.91 -12.05
C VAL A 235 13.92 -23.73 -10.76
N PHE A 236 12.68 -24.20 -10.78
CA PHE A 236 11.78 -24.20 -9.64
C PHE A 236 11.71 -25.60 -9.06
N ILE A 237 11.93 -25.74 -7.75
CA ILE A 237 11.95 -27.04 -7.07
C ILE A 237 10.96 -27.01 -5.92
N LYS A 238 9.99 -27.92 -5.93
CA LYS A 238 9.06 -28.09 -4.81
C LYS A 238 9.76 -28.84 -3.68
N LYS A 239 9.69 -28.31 -2.46
CA LYS A 239 10.33 -28.92 -1.28
C LYS A 239 9.80 -30.32 -0.93
N SER A 240 8.61 -30.70 -1.41
CA SER A 240 8.01 -32.02 -1.13
C SER A 240 8.54 -33.16 -2.00
N VAL A 241 9.23 -32.85 -3.11
CA VAL A 241 9.69 -33.86 -4.07
C VAL A 241 10.70 -34.81 -3.41
N ASP A 242 11.66 -34.25 -2.66
CA ASP A 242 12.68 -34.99 -1.91
C ASP A 242 13.47 -33.99 -1.05
N GLU A 243 13.92 -34.37 0.15
CA GLU A 243 14.80 -33.55 0.99
C GLU A 243 16.24 -33.44 0.42
N ALA A 244 16.61 -34.28 -0.55
CA ALA A 244 17.95 -34.37 -1.13
C ALA A 244 18.22 -33.44 -2.35
N TYR A 245 17.42 -32.38 -2.57
CA TYR A 245 17.61 -31.43 -3.69
C TYR A 245 18.96 -30.70 -3.70
N GLY A 246 19.70 -30.73 -2.59
CA GLY A 246 21.05 -30.14 -2.50
C GLY A 246 22.02 -30.67 -3.56
N SER A 247 21.92 -31.96 -3.90
CA SER A 247 22.77 -32.59 -4.93
C SER A 247 22.51 -32.02 -6.33
N LEU A 248 21.25 -31.72 -6.64
CA LEU A 248 20.83 -31.11 -7.90
C LEU A 248 21.25 -29.63 -7.97
N ILE A 249 21.12 -28.89 -6.87
CA ILE A 249 21.61 -27.51 -6.76
C ILE A 249 23.11 -27.44 -6.99
N ASP A 250 23.88 -28.35 -6.38
CA ASP A 250 25.34 -28.39 -6.56
C ASP A 250 25.75 -28.70 -8.01
N LYS A 251 25.02 -29.59 -8.68
CA LYS A 251 25.21 -29.86 -10.12
C LYS A 251 24.84 -28.66 -10.99
N LEU A 252 23.75 -27.96 -10.70
CA LEU A 252 23.34 -26.74 -11.40
C LEU A 252 24.38 -25.63 -11.26
N ARG A 253 24.90 -25.42 -10.05
CA ARG A 253 25.95 -24.42 -9.82
C ARG A 253 27.24 -24.72 -10.56
N ARG A 254 27.56 -26.00 -10.80
CA ARG A 254 28.75 -26.43 -11.58
C ARG A 254 28.56 -26.34 -13.09
N SER A 255 27.38 -26.72 -13.59
CA SER A 255 27.09 -26.78 -15.03
C SER A 255 26.58 -25.45 -15.60
N SER A 256 25.72 -24.75 -14.87
CA SER A 256 25.04 -23.52 -15.29
C SER A 256 24.95 -22.50 -14.14
N PRO A 257 26.04 -21.78 -13.82
CA PRO A 257 26.10 -20.89 -12.66
C PRO A 257 25.19 -19.64 -12.74
N ARG A 258 24.62 -19.34 -13.92
CA ARG A 258 23.70 -18.21 -14.14
C ARG A 258 22.23 -18.57 -13.97
N THR A 259 21.91 -19.83 -13.73
CA THR A 259 20.53 -20.29 -13.57
C THR A 259 19.99 -19.87 -12.20
N GLU A 260 18.85 -19.19 -12.18
CA GLU A 260 18.15 -18.86 -10.95
C GLU A 260 17.48 -20.10 -10.38
N ILE A 261 17.65 -20.34 -9.08
CA ILE A 261 17.08 -21.50 -8.40
C ILE A 261 16.09 -21.00 -7.35
N ARG A 262 14.83 -21.45 -7.41
CA ARG A 262 13.79 -21.05 -6.47
C ARG A 262 13.10 -22.28 -5.87
N LEU A 263 13.10 -22.35 -4.54
CA LEU A 263 12.42 -23.39 -3.77
C LEU A 263 11.03 -22.90 -3.39
N PHE A 264 10.03 -23.77 -3.49
CA PHE A 264 8.65 -23.46 -3.11
C PHE A 264 8.01 -24.59 -2.31
N GLU A 265 7.08 -24.25 -1.41
CA GLU A 265 6.40 -25.21 -0.52
C GLU A 265 5.13 -25.78 -1.14
N SER A 266 4.39 -24.95 -1.88
CA SER A 266 3.17 -25.34 -2.57
C SER A 266 3.06 -24.63 -3.91
N SER A 267 2.32 -25.23 -4.85
CA SER A 267 1.97 -24.63 -6.14
C SER A 267 1.29 -23.27 -5.97
N ALA A 268 0.47 -23.10 -4.94
CA ALA A 268 -0.10 -21.82 -4.55
C ALA A 268 0.98 -20.79 -4.15
N SER A 269 2.02 -21.17 -3.40
CA SER A 269 3.13 -20.27 -3.02
C SER A 269 3.98 -19.82 -4.22
N LEU A 270 3.97 -20.56 -5.34
CA LEU A 270 4.66 -20.17 -6.56
C LEU A 270 3.87 -19.11 -7.35
N LEU A 271 2.53 -19.18 -7.29
CA LEU A 271 1.61 -18.25 -7.96
C LEU A 271 1.28 -17.02 -7.11
N ILE A 272 1.29 -17.18 -5.79
CA ILE A 272 1.01 -16.12 -4.83
C ILE A 272 2.34 -15.47 -4.48
N ASN A 273 2.59 -14.31 -5.09
CA ASN A 273 3.65 -13.40 -4.66
C ASN A 273 3.50 -13.16 -3.15
N ASP A 274 4.58 -13.08 -2.36
CA ASP A 274 4.49 -12.74 -0.93
C ASP A 274 3.71 -11.42 -0.70
N GLU A 275 3.61 -10.55 -1.71
CA GLU A 275 2.76 -9.36 -1.73
C GLU A 275 1.24 -9.66 -1.76
N ALA A 276 0.80 -10.76 -2.38
CA ALA A 276 -0.61 -11.15 -2.43
C ALA A 276 -1.13 -11.64 -1.07
N PHE A 277 -0.26 -12.21 -0.22
CA PHE A 277 -0.60 -12.46 1.18
C PHE A 277 -0.87 -11.15 1.94
N SER A 278 -0.14 -10.07 1.62
CA SER A 278 -0.43 -8.76 2.24
C SER A 278 -1.82 -8.24 1.83
N SER A 279 -2.23 -8.39 0.56
CA SER A 279 -3.55 -7.92 0.13
C SER A 279 -4.69 -8.76 0.69
N VAL A 280 -4.53 -10.10 0.76
CA VAL A 280 -5.55 -11.00 1.32
C VAL A 280 -5.61 -10.85 2.85
N GLU A 281 -4.47 -10.72 3.53
CA GLU A 281 -4.38 -10.44 4.97
C GLU A 281 -5.07 -9.10 5.30
N GLU A 282 -4.77 -8.04 4.56
CA GLU A 282 -5.41 -6.73 4.74
C GLU A 282 -6.92 -6.75 4.44
N LEU A 283 -7.36 -7.53 3.45
CA LEU A 283 -8.78 -7.71 3.17
C LEU A 283 -9.49 -8.46 4.31
N LEU A 284 -8.91 -9.57 4.79
CA LEU A 284 -9.45 -10.35 5.92
C LEU A 284 -9.50 -9.51 7.21
N LYS A 285 -8.47 -8.67 7.46
CA LYS A 285 -8.45 -7.70 8.55
C LYS A 285 -9.58 -6.67 8.44
N LYS A 286 -9.76 -6.07 7.27
CA LYS A 286 -10.83 -5.09 7.03
C LYS A 286 -12.21 -5.73 7.21
N ASN A 287 -12.39 -6.96 6.74
CA ASN A 287 -13.63 -7.72 6.92
C ASN A 287 -13.90 -8.02 8.41
N LEU A 288 -12.90 -8.46 9.17
CA LEU A 288 -13.03 -8.68 10.62
C LEU A 288 -13.39 -7.38 11.35
N ASN A 289 -12.69 -6.28 11.05
CA ASN A 289 -13.00 -4.97 11.64
C ASN A 289 -14.42 -4.49 11.30
N LEU A 290 -14.85 -4.65 10.04
CA LEU A 290 -16.18 -4.26 9.60
C LEU A 290 -17.24 -5.10 10.31
N PHE A 291 -17.07 -6.43 10.37
CA PHE A 291 -18.01 -7.34 11.03
C PHE A 291 -18.20 -6.99 12.50
N ILE A 292 -17.11 -6.75 13.22
CA ILE A 292 -17.15 -6.37 14.64
C ILE A 292 -17.76 -4.97 14.82
N SER A 293 -17.47 -4.02 13.92
CA SER A 293 -18.05 -2.68 13.96
C SER A 293 -19.56 -2.71 13.72
N LEU A 294 -20.03 -3.58 12.82
CA LEU A 294 -21.45 -3.80 12.56
C LEU A 294 -22.15 -4.46 13.75
N LEU A 295 -21.51 -5.43 14.40
CA LEU A 295 -22.02 -6.03 15.63
C LEU A 295 -22.10 -5.00 16.76
N SER A 296 -21.05 -4.19 16.98
CA SER A 296 -21.07 -3.13 17.99
C SER A 296 -22.14 -2.08 17.72
N SER A 297 -22.36 -1.74 16.45
CA SER A 297 -23.41 -0.79 16.06
C SER A 297 -24.82 -1.38 16.20
N LYS A 298 -25.02 -2.66 15.88
CA LYS A 298 -26.31 -3.36 16.00
C LYS A 298 -26.76 -3.43 17.47
N ASP A 299 -25.82 -3.65 18.37
CA ASP A 299 -26.08 -3.86 19.78
C ASP A 299 -25.93 -2.57 20.64
N ASN A 300 -25.79 -1.40 20.00
CA ASN A 300 -25.57 -0.09 20.66
C ASN A 300 -24.43 -0.08 21.68
N LEU A 301 -23.36 -0.83 21.40
CA LEU A 301 -22.20 -0.89 22.27
C LEU A 301 -21.43 0.45 22.17
N PRO A 302 -21.09 1.08 23.32
CA PRO A 302 -20.45 2.39 23.33
C PRO A 302 -19.02 2.37 22.79
N ASP A 303 -18.34 1.23 22.87
CA ASP A 303 -16.94 1.08 22.47
C ASP A 303 -16.74 -0.17 21.61
N ASN A 304 -16.03 0.00 20.49
CA ASN A 304 -15.49 -1.10 19.70
C ASN A 304 -14.15 -1.58 20.30
N HIS A 305 -14.22 -2.07 21.54
CA HIS A 305 -13.05 -2.52 22.30
C HIS A 305 -12.32 -3.66 21.58
N SER A 306 -13.06 -4.55 20.94
CA SER A 306 -12.50 -5.72 20.24
C SER A 306 -11.69 -5.34 19.02
N ALA A 307 -12.11 -4.31 18.25
CA ALA A 307 -11.29 -3.76 17.18
C ALA A 307 -10.02 -3.05 17.69
N THR A 308 -10.12 -2.43 18.86
CA THR A 308 -8.97 -1.78 19.51
C THR A 308 -7.93 -2.82 19.95
N VAL A 309 -8.37 -3.94 20.55
CA VAL A 309 -7.50 -5.07 20.93
C VAL A 309 -6.82 -5.68 19.70
N GLY A 310 -7.57 -5.93 18.63
CA GLY A 310 -7.02 -6.42 17.36
C GLY A 310 -5.91 -5.51 16.80
N HIS A 311 -6.13 -4.20 16.80
CA HIS A 311 -5.14 -3.21 16.32
C HIS A 311 -3.84 -3.21 17.14
N TYR A 312 -3.94 -3.35 18.46
CA TYR A 312 -2.76 -3.42 19.33
C TYR A 312 -1.98 -4.72 19.16
N VAL A 313 -2.68 -5.85 19.05
CA VAL A 313 -2.07 -7.16 18.82
C VAL A 313 -1.34 -7.18 17.47
N GLU A 314 -1.91 -6.58 16.43
CA GLU A 314 -1.26 -6.45 15.14
C GLU A 314 0.07 -5.66 15.24
N LYS A 315 0.04 -4.48 15.87
CA LYS A 315 1.25 -3.66 16.07
C LYS A 315 2.32 -4.41 16.85
N LEU A 316 1.92 -5.16 17.87
CA LEU A 316 2.83 -5.99 18.67
C LEU A 316 3.47 -7.08 17.82
N CYS A 317 2.68 -7.83 17.05
CA CYS A 317 3.17 -8.90 16.18
C CYS A 317 4.16 -8.38 15.12
N ARG A 318 3.88 -7.22 14.52
CA ARG A 318 4.80 -6.54 13.59
C ARG A 318 6.11 -6.15 14.26
N LYS A 319 6.05 -5.62 15.49
CA LYS A 319 7.23 -5.21 16.25
C LYS A 319 8.10 -6.40 16.71
N LEU A 320 7.47 -7.55 16.94
CA LEU A 320 8.15 -8.81 17.29
C LEU A 320 8.72 -9.54 16.06
N GLY A 321 8.47 -9.05 14.84
CA GLY A 321 8.98 -9.66 13.61
C GLY A 321 8.33 -11.01 13.27
N LEU A 322 7.11 -11.27 13.77
CA LEU A 322 6.43 -12.54 13.50
C LEU A 322 6.11 -12.68 12.00
N PRO A 323 6.33 -13.87 11.41
CA PRO A 323 6.05 -14.11 10.01
C PRO A 323 4.54 -14.01 9.74
N VAL A 324 4.16 -13.60 8.52
CA VAL A 324 2.77 -13.32 8.12
C VAL A 324 1.81 -14.47 8.48
N ARG A 325 2.25 -15.71 8.22
CA ARG A 325 1.51 -16.94 8.49
C ARG A 325 1.06 -17.07 9.96
N ASP A 326 1.86 -16.57 10.89
CA ASP A 326 1.60 -16.70 12.33
C ASP A 326 0.78 -15.51 12.87
N ARG A 327 0.76 -14.39 12.14
CA ARG A 327 0.04 -13.17 12.57
C ARG A 327 -1.46 -13.30 12.47
N LEU A 328 -1.97 -13.88 11.38
CA LEU A 328 -3.41 -13.95 11.11
C LEU A 328 -4.19 -14.79 12.15
N PRO A 329 -3.70 -15.97 12.60
CA PRO A 329 -4.35 -16.72 13.67
C PRO A 329 -4.35 -15.96 15.00
N ILE A 330 -3.23 -15.33 15.37
CA ILE A 330 -3.11 -14.53 16.62
C ILE A 330 -4.07 -13.34 16.57
N LEU A 331 -4.16 -12.68 15.42
CA LEU A 331 -5.06 -11.55 15.22
C LEU A 331 -6.53 -12.00 15.33
N THR A 332 -6.91 -13.07 14.64
CA THR A 332 -8.27 -13.62 14.67
C THR A 332 -8.66 -14.01 16.10
N ALA A 333 -7.75 -14.66 16.84
CA ALA A 333 -7.96 -14.98 18.25
C ALA A 333 -8.17 -13.73 19.11
N ALA A 334 -7.44 -12.65 18.86
CA ALA A 334 -7.60 -11.39 19.59
C ALA A 334 -8.98 -10.73 19.35
N TYR A 335 -9.46 -10.75 18.11
CA TYR A 335 -10.81 -10.27 17.77
C TYR A 335 -11.91 -11.14 18.40
N MET A 336 -11.73 -12.46 18.42
CA MET A 336 -12.71 -13.40 18.97
C MET A 336 -12.73 -13.44 20.51
N HIS A 337 -11.58 -13.27 21.15
CA HIS A 337 -11.44 -13.31 22.61
C HIS A 337 -12.32 -12.27 23.30
N ASP A 338 -12.35 -11.06 22.75
CA ASP A 338 -13.11 -9.96 23.31
C ASP A 338 -14.60 -10.00 22.89
N LEU A 339 -14.90 -10.58 21.72
CA LEU A 339 -16.28 -10.90 21.32
C LEU A 339 -16.92 -11.95 22.25
N ALA A 340 -16.15 -12.96 22.68
CA ALA A 340 -16.64 -13.98 23.61
C ALA A 340 -16.94 -13.43 25.01
N LYS A 341 -16.15 -12.45 25.47
CA LYS A 341 -16.41 -11.71 26.70
C LYS A 341 -17.76 -10.99 26.68
N TYR A 342 -18.23 -10.58 25.51
CA TYR A 342 -19.53 -9.93 25.33
C TYR A 342 -20.69 -10.94 25.45
N TYR A 343 -20.64 -12.05 24.72
CA TYR A 343 -21.75 -13.03 24.69
C TYR A 343 -21.85 -13.91 25.94
N TYR A 344 -20.74 -14.18 26.62
CA TYR A 344 -20.68 -15.15 27.73
C TYR A 344 -20.22 -14.52 29.05
N ARG A 345 -20.61 -13.26 29.28
CA ARG A 345 -20.17 -12.45 30.42
C ARG A 345 -20.65 -13.05 31.75
N GLU A 346 -19.82 -13.87 32.39
CA GLU A 346 -19.97 -14.23 33.80
C GLU A 346 -19.17 -13.24 34.67
N SER A 347 -19.77 -12.84 35.79
CA SER A 347 -19.30 -11.77 36.65
C SER A 347 -17.96 -12.07 37.35
N GLN A 348 -17.02 -11.12 37.22
CA GLN A 348 -15.71 -10.92 37.87
C GLN A 348 -14.45 -11.21 37.01
N ASP A 349 -13.46 -10.33 37.19
CA ASP A 349 -12.20 -10.19 36.44
C ASP A 349 -11.22 -11.36 36.64
N ASP A 350 -11.58 -12.58 36.26
CA ASP A 350 -10.64 -13.71 36.16
C ASP A 350 -10.33 -14.03 34.69
N TYR A 351 -9.13 -13.64 34.24
CA TYR A 351 -8.66 -13.83 32.86
C TYR A 351 -8.66 -15.29 32.40
N ARG A 352 -8.60 -16.27 33.32
CA ARG A 352 -8.68 -17.69 32.98
C ARG A 352 -10.07 -18.12 32.54
N GLN A 353 -11.12 -17.48 33.06
CA GLN A 353 -12.50 -17.77 32.67
C GLN A 353 -12.83 -17.22 31.28
N ILE A 354 -12.18 -16.12 30.88
CA ILE A 354 -12.34 -15.49 29.55
C ILE A 354 -11.85 -16.41 28.42
N ILE A 355 -10.78 -17.18 28.67
CA ILE A 355 -10.29 -18.19 27.72
C ILE A 355 -11.36 -19.29 27.53
N GLY A 356 -12.00 -19.74 28.61
CA GLY A 356 -13.11 -20.69 28.55
C GLY A 356 -14.33 -20.16 27.79
N SER A 357 -14.66 -18.88 27.93
CA SER A 357 -15.73 -18.23 27.15
C SER A 357 -15.39 -18.14 25.66
N SER A 358 -14.12 -17.89 25.33
CA SER A 358 -13.63 -17.88 23.94
C SER A 358 -13.75 -19.26 23.30
N GLN A 359 -13.46 -20.32 24.08
CA GLN A 359 -13.63 -21.70 23.65
C GLN A 359 -15.12 -22.06 23.44
N LYS A 360 -16.02 -21.68 24.38
CA LYS A 360 -17.47 -21.90 24.22
C LYS A 360 -18.04 -21.23 22.97
N LEU A 361 -17.55 -20.01 22.66
CA LEU A 361 -17.95 -19.30 21.44
C LEU A 361 -17.49 -20.07 20.18
N LEU A 362 -16.25 -20.56 20.15
CA LEU A 362 -15.75 -21.37 19.03
C LEU A 362 -16.53 -22.68 18.87
N GLU A 363 -16.83 -23.36 19.97
CA GLU A 363 -17.66 -24.57 19.97
C GLU A 363 -19.08 -24.28 19.43
N SER A 364 -19.64 -23.11 19.71
CA SER A 364 -20.95 -22.68 19.16
C SER A 364 -20.96 -22.50 17.63
N PHE A 365 -19.78 -22.31 17.02
CA PHE A 365 -19.57 -22.22 15.58
C PHE A 365 -19.14 -23.57 14.97
N GLU A 366 -19.32 -24.68 15.69
CA GLU A 366 -18.90 -26.03 15.30
C GLU A 366 -17.38 -26.21 15.11
N TYR A 367 -16.59 -25.26 15.63
CA TYR A 367 -15.14 -25.41 15.73
C TYR A 367 -14.81 -26.26 16.97
N SER A 368 -14.54 -27.55 16.78
CA SER A 368 -14.18 -28.43 17.89
C SER A 368 -12.72 -28.22 18.32
N SER A 369 -12.47 -28.19 19.63
CA SER A 369 -11.12 -28.11 20.20
C SER A 369 -10.38 -29.45 20.18
N GLN A 370 -10.65 -30.33 19.22
CA GLN A 370 -9.98 -31.62 19.10
C GLN A 370 -8.75 -31.51 18.22
N VAL A 371 -7.69 -30.85 18.73
CA VAL A 371 -6.26 -31.23 18.57
C VAL A 371 -5.49 -30.67 19.75
#